data_AF-A0A969Q9X9-F1
#
_entry.id   AF-A0A969Q9X9-F1
#
_cell.length_a   1.000
_cell.length_b   1.000
_cell.length_c   1.000
_cell.angle_alpha   90.00
_cell.angle_beta   90.00
_cell.angle_gamma   90.00
#
_symmetry.space_group_name_H-M   'P 1'
#
loop_
_entity.id
_entity.type
_entity.pdbx_description
1 polymer ?
#
loop_
_entity_poly.entity_id
_entity_poly.type
_entity_poly.pdbx_seq_one_letter_code
_entity_poly.pdbx_strand_id
1 'polypeptide(L)'
;MLRLITDFDGPIMDVSDRYYRVYQECLAGTRHPQQQVCELTKAEFWDMKRARIPETEIGILSGLDAAQAREFAQKRRETVHGMPYLVYDRPVPGVLEVLNKVQQAGVDLAVMTMRRVRELDEAFNRCNLGHFFPENRRYCLPNDYVKTGDVKDKPLLMAKALAELPPVSDLWMVGDTEADIVAAKTHGVKVIGVLCGIRDRTQLEKYQPDFIVRNLDEAVAFILERSLQKMGQ
;
A
#
# COMPACT_ATOMS: atom_id res chain seq x y z
N MET A 1 -9.28 16.19 -18.84
CA MET A 1 -9.47 14.79 -18.39
C MET A 1 -8.80 14.63 -17.04
N LEU A 2 -9.45 13.96 -16.10
CA LEU A 2 -8.94 13.67 -14.76
C LEU A 2 -8.41 12.23 -14.73
N ARG A 3 -7.21 12.02 -14.19
CA ARG A 3 -6.66 10.69 -13.92
C ARG A 3 -6.31 10.52 -12.45
N LEU A 4 -6.67 9.36 -11.91
CA LEU A 4 -6.29 8.90 -10.59
C LEU A 4 -5.39 7.67 -10.73
N ILE A 5 -4.16 7.77 -10.23
CA ILE A 5 -3.28 6.63 -9.95
C ILE A 5 -3.40 6.33 -8.46
N THR A 6 -3.72 5.09 -8.10
CA THR A 6 -3.81 4.67 -6.69
C THR A 6 -2.82 3.56 -6.40
N ASP A 7 -2.23 3.55 -5.20
CA ASP A 7 -1.60 2.36 -4.67
C ASP A 7 -2.65 1.26 -4.43
N PHE A 8 -2.17 0.03 -4.33
CA PHE A 8 -2.99 -1.14 -4.12
C PHE A 8 -3.10 -1.53 -2.65
N ASP A 9 -1.97 -1.81 -1.99
CA ASP A 9 -1.94 -2.13 -0.56
C ASP A 9 -2.18 -0.85 0.23
N GLY A 10 -3.13 -0.86 1.16
CA GLY A 10 -3.54 0.33 1.93
C GLY A 10 -4.81 0.99 1.39
N PRO A 11 -4.80 1.67 0.23
CA PRO A 11 -6.01 2.29 -0.32
C PRO A 11 -7.07 1.28 -0.79
N ILE A 12 -6.66 0.16 -1.42
CA ILE A 12 -7.57 -0.84 -2.00
C ILE A 12 -7.65 -2.11 -1.16
N MET A 13 -6.50 -2.62 -0.72
CA MET A 13 -6.40 -3.86 0.04
C MET A 13 -5.93 -3.58 1.48
N ASP A 14 -6.73 -4.00 2.45
CA ASP A 14 -6.30 -4.15 3.84
C ASP A 14 -5.40 -5.38 3.96
N VAL A 15 -4.14 -5.13 4.30
CA VAL A 15 -3.10 -6.15 4.47
C VAL A 15 -2.81 -6.44 5.95
N SER A 16 -3.54 -5.82 6.88
CA SER A 16 -3.26 -5.90 8.32
C SER A 16 -3.37 -7.32 8.86
N ASP A 17 -4.34 -8.11 8.38
CA ASP A 17 -4.49 -9.52 8.75
C ASP A 17 -3.31 -10.36 8.27
N ARG A 18 -2.88 -10.19 7.01
CA ARG A 18 -1.68 -10.87 6.49
C ARG A 18 -0.47 -10.55 7.35
N TYR A 19 -0.24 -9.26 7.64
CA TYR A 19 0.90 -8.85 8.44
C TYR A 19 0.84 -9.43 9.86
N TYR A 20 -0.34 -9.51 10.46
CA TYR A 20 -0.50 -10.09 11.79
C TYR A 20 -0.34 -11.62 11.80
N ARG A 21 -0.86 -12.35 10.80
CA ARG A 21 -0.65 -13.82 10.71
C ARG A 21 0.83 -14.17 10.59
N VAL A 22 1.55 -13.44 9.75
CA VAL A 22 3.01 -13.62 9.59
C VAL A 22 3.76 -13.24 10.88
N TYR A 23 3.26 -12.26 11.66
CA TYR A 23 3.81 -11.95 12.99
C TYR A 23 3.72 -13.17 13.90
N GLN A 24 2.51 -13.72 14.04
CA GLN A 24 2.23 -14.86 14.91
C GLN A 24 3.10 -16.07 14.53
N GLU A 25 3.18 -16.38 13.23
CA GLU A 25 3.97 -17.51 12.74
C GLU A 25 5.47 -17.32 12.98
N CYS A 26 6.02 -16.15 12.65
CA CYS A 26 7.44 -15.86 12.87
C CYS A 26 7.79 -15.84 14.35
N LEU A 27 6.92 -15.33 15.22
CA LEU A 27 7.11 -15.34 16.66
C LEU A 27 7.12 -16.78 17.19
N ALA A 28 6.13 -17.59 16.81
CA ALA A 28 6.04 -18.99 17.20
C ALA A 28 7.23 -19.82 16.70
N GLY A 29 7.72 -19.53 15.50
CA GLY A 29 8.85 -20.22 14.87
C GLY A 29 10.24 -19.72 15.28
N THR A 30 10.36 -18.69 16.13
CA THR A 30 11.66 -18.17 16.62
C THR A 30 11.84 -18.31 18.12
N ARG A 31 10.76 -18.40 18.89
CA ARG A 31 10.84 -18.69 20.33
C ARG A 31 11.43 -20.07 20.61
N HIS A 32 12.06 -20.24 21.77
CA HIS A 32 12.46 -21.57 22.25
C HIS A 32 11.24 -22.39 22.72
N PRO A 33 11.30 -23.74 22.71
CA PRO A 33 10.15 -24.62 23.02
C PRO A 33 9.42 -24.37 24.35
N GLN A 34 10.05 -23.70 25.32
CA GLN A 34 9.46 -23.37 26.63
C GLN A 34 9.55 -21.88 26.97
N GLN A 35 9.93 -21.04 26.01
CA GLN A 35 10.03 -19.60 26.25
C GLN A 35 8.63 -18.99 26.29
N GLN A 36 8.35 -18.28 27.38
CA GLN A 36 7.19 -17.44 27.47
C GLN A 36 7.38 -16.23 26.54
N VAL A 37 6.41 -16.01 25.65
CA VAL A 37 6.34 -14.86 24.76
C VAL A 37 5.10 -14.04 25.10
N CYS A 38 5.15 -12.75 24.82
CA CYS A 38 4.03 -11.84 24.91
C CYS A 38 3.53 -11.55 23.50
N GLU A 39 2.53 -12.29 23.03
CA GLU A 39 1.94 -12.01 21.73
C GLU A 39 1.15 -10.70 21.79
N LEU A 40 1.55 -9.72 20.99
CA LEU A 40 0.83 -8.46 20.82
C LEU A 40 -0.54 -8.71 20.22
N THR A 41 -1.53 -7.91 20.61
CA THR A 41 -2.80 -7.88 19.88
C THR A 41 -2.61 -7.38 18.46
N LYS A 42 -3.54 -7.69 17.55
CA LYS A 42 -3.51 -7.19 16.16
C LYS A 42 -3.39 -5.66 16.12
N ALA A 43 -4.13 -4.96 16.98
CA ALA A 43 -4.14 -3.50 17.03
C ALA A 43 -2.76 -2.95 17.44
N GLU A 44 -2.19 -3.44 18.53
CA GLU A 44 -0.87 -3.01 19.01
C GLU A 44 0.22 -3.26 17.95
N PHE A 45 0.26 -4.48 17.41
CA PHE A 45 1.21 -4.82 16.35
C PHE A 45 1.03 -3.91 15.12
N TRP A 46 -0.21 -3.67 14.69
CA TRP A 46 -0.48 -2.85 13.52
C TRP A 46 -0.12 -1.38 13.74
N ASP A 47 -0.38 -0.83 14.92
CA ASP A 47 0.03 0.53 15.28
C ASP A 47 1.56 0.68 15.27
N MET A 48 2.29 -0.32 15.79
CA MET A 48 3.75 -0.35 15.70
C MET A 48 4.24 -0.43 14.26
N LYS A 49 3.57 -1.20 13.39
CA LYS A 49 3.89 -1.22 11.95
C LYS A 49 3.68 0.14 11.31
N ARG A 50 2.57 0.80 11.62
CA ARG A 50 2.22 2.13 11.10
C ARG A 50 3.17 3.22 11.57
N ALA A 51 3.66 3.12 12.80
CA ALA A 51 4.68 3.99 13.37
C ALA A 51 6.11 3.70 12.89
N ARG A 52 6.31 2.67 12.05
CA ARG A 52 7.62 2.19 11.57
C ARG A 52 8.55 1.71 12.69
N ILE A 53 8.01 1.14 13.76
CA ILE A 53 8.83 0.47 14.76
C ILE A 53 9.60 -0.68 14.08
N PRO A 54 10.93 -0.80 14.30
CA PRO A 54 11.74 -1.87 13.73
C PRO A 54 11.21 -3.27 14.11
N GLU A 55 11.25 -4.22 13.17
CA GLU A 55 10.81 -5.61 13.43
C GLU A 55 11.57 -6.25 14.61
N THR A 56 12.85 -5.92 14.77
CA THR A 56 13.66 -6.39 15.90
C THR A 56 13.11 -5.90 17.24
N GLU A 57 12.63 -4.65 17.30
CA GLU A 57 12.05 -4.07 18.51
C GLU A 57 10.68 -4.69 18.81
N ILE A 58 9.86 -4.91 17.78
CA ILE A 58 8.60 -5.67 17.90
C ILE A 58 8.86 -7.07 18.45
N GLY A 59 9.89 -7.77 17.95
CA GLY A 59 10.30 -9.08 18.45
C GLY A 59 10.69 -9.05 19.93
N ILE A 60 11.51 -8.08 20.34
CA ILE A 60 11.92 -7.92 21.74
C ILE A 60 10.72 -7.64 22.65
N LEU A 61 9.82 -6.73 22.25
CA LEU A 61 8.59 -6.44 22.98
C LEU A 61 7.65 -7.66 23.06
N SER A 62 7.78 -8.58 22.12
CA SER A 62 7.06 -9.85 22.11
C SER A 62 7.73 -10.93 22.98
N GLY A 63 8.80 -10.60 23.71
CA GLY A 63 9.50 -11.52 24.61
C GLY A 63 10.66 -12.30 23.99
N LEU A 64 11.13 -11.92 22.80
CA LEU A 64 12.34 -12.50 22.18
C LEU A 64 13.62 -11.83 22.71
N ASP A 65 14.72 -12.59 22.75
CA ASP A 65 16.04 -11.99 22.95
C ASP A 65 16.58 -11.30 21.69
N ALA A 66 17.74 -10.65 21.79
CA ALA A 66 18.33 -9.89 20.68
C ALA A 66 18.72 -10.76 19.46
N ALA A 67 19.11 -12.02 19.67
CA ALA A 67 19.45 -12.93 18.57
C ALA A 67 18.19 -13.44 17.87
N GLN A 68 17.20 -13.87 18.65
CA GLN A 68 15.89 -14.27 18.17
C GLN A 68 15.17 -13.13 17.44
N ALA A 69 15.27 -11.90 17.94
CA ALA A 69 14.67 -10.73 17.30
C ALA A 69 15.25 -10.45 15.90
N ARG A 70 16.56 -10.70 15.70
CA ARG A 70 17.19 -10.60 14.38
C ARG A 70 16.69 -11.69 13.45
N GLU A 71 16.60 -12.93 13.94
CA GLU A 71 16.06 -14.06 13.17
C GLU A 71 14.59 -13.83 12.81
N PHE A 72 13.78 -13.36 13.77
CA PHE A 72 12.38 -12.97 13.59
C PHE A 72 12.25 -11.92 12.49
N ALA A 73 13.04 -10.85 12.54
CA ALA A 73 13.01 -9.79 11.54
C ALA A 73 13.41 -10.29 10.14
N GLN A 74 14.37 -11.23 10.06
CA GLN A 74 14.77 -11.86 8.81
C GLN A 74 13.64 -12.74 8.25
N LYS A 75 13.11 -13.69 9.04
CA LYS A 75 12.01 -14.57 8.64
C LYS A 75 10.81 -13.74 8.16
N ARG A 76 10.40 -12.74 8.94
CA ARG A 76 9.32 -11.82 8.54
C ARG A 76 9.53 -11.18 7.18
N ARG A 77 10.74 -10.71 6.87
CA ARG A 77 11.07 -10.08 5.59
C ARG A 77 10.93 -11.05 4.42
N GLU A 78 11.33 -12.30 4.61
CA GLU A 78 11.28 -13.36 3.60
C GLU A 78 9.84 -13.88 3.40
N THR A 79 9.03 -13.85 4.46
CA THR A 79 7.71 -14.47 4.49
C THR A 79 6.56 -13.52 4.13
N VAL A 80 6.59 -12.26 4.58
CA VAL A 80 5.39 -11.41 4.62
C VAL A 80 4.75 -11.16 3.27
N HIS A 81 5.54 -11.09 2.19
CA HIS A 81 5.05 -10.89 0.81
C HIS A 81 4.94 -12.20 0.01
N GLY A 82 5.08 -13.36 0.66
CA GLY A 82 4.97 -14.65 0.01
C GLY A 82 3.53 -14.96 -0.42
N MET A 83 3.38 -15.59 -1.60
CA MET A 83 2.09 -16.01 -2.16
C MET A 83 1.16 -16.74 -1.17
N PRO A 84 1.64 -17.66 -0.30
CA PRO A 84 0.75 -18.37 0.64
C PRO A 84 0.00 -17.46 1.63
N TYR A 85 0.49 -16.24 1.86
CA TYR A 85 -0.07 -15.32 2.84
C TYR A 85 -1.00 -14.28 2.23
N LEU A 86 -1.03 -14.12 0.91
CA LEU A 86 -1.89 -13.13 0.24
C LEU A 86 -3.38 -13.42 0.43
N VAL A 87 -3.74 -14.68 0.72
CA VAL A 87 -5.12 -15.11 1.03
C VAL A 87 -5.75 -14.36 2.20
N TYR A 88 -4.92 -13.81 3.10
CA TYR A 88 -5.36 -13.04 4.26
C TYR A 88 -5.65 -11.58 3.94
N ASP A 89 -5.27 -11.07 2.77
CA ASP A 89 -5.61 -9.72 2.36
C ASP A 89 -7.12 -9.62 2.06
N ARG A 90 -7.73 -8.49 2.41
CA ARG A 90 -9.15 -8.21 2.16
C ARG A 90 -9.30 -6.85 1.47
N PRO A 91 -10.27 -6.67 0.56
CA PRO A 91 -10.62 -5.32 0.11
C PRO A 91 -10.95 -4.43 1.31
N VAL A 92 -10.46 -3.18 1.29
CA VAL A 92 -10.85 -2.18 2.29
C VAL A 92 -12.38 -2.04 2.28
N PRO A 93 -13.05 -1.97 3.45
CA PRO A 93 -14.50 -1.82 3.49
C PRO A 93 -14.98 -0.62 2.65
N GLY A 94 -15.93 -0.87 1.74
CA GLY A 94 -16.50 0.15 0.86
C GLY A 94 -15.67 0.48 -0.39
N VAL A 95 -14.51 -0.16 -0.62
CA VAL A 95 -13.64 0.20 -1.73
C VAL A 95 -14.27 -0.05 -3.10
N LEU A 96 -15.08 -1.11 -3.25
CA LEU A 96 -15.68 -1.45 -4.54
C LEU A 96 -16.67 -0.37 -4.99
N GLU A 97 -17.42 0.18 -4.05
CA GLU A 97 -18.33 1.30 -4.27
C GLU A 97 -17.56 2.56 -4.71
N VAL A 98 -16.41 2.82 -4.08
CA VAL A 98 -15.53 3.93 -4.46
C VAL A 98 -14.97 3.75 -5.87
N LEU A 99 -14.48 2.55 -6.21
CA LEU A 99 -13.94 2.27 -7.55
C LEU A 99 -15.02 2.39 -8.63
N ASN A 100 -16.25 1.92 -8.35
CA ASN A 100 -17.40 2.12 -9.23
C ASN A 100 -17.72 3.61 -9.42
N LYS A 101 -17.73 4.39 -8.34
CA LYS A 101 -17.95 5.85 -8.38
C LYS A 101 -16.91 6.56 -9.26
N VAL A 102 -15.64 6.17 -9.16
CA VAL A 102 -14.56 6.70 -10.01
C VAL A 102 -14.82 6.40 -11.49
N GLN A 103 -15.18 5.16 -11.83
CA GLN A 103 -15.49 4.78 -13.21
C GLN A 103 -16.73 5.52 -13.76
N GLN A 104 -17.80 5.60 -12.97
CA GLN A 104 -19.03 6.31 -13.35
C GLN A 104 -18.80 7.82 -13.56
N ALA A 105 -17.85 8.41 -12.83
CA ALA A 105 -17.44 9.80 -13.01
C ALA A 105 -16.54 10.02 -14.24
N GLY A 106 -16.23 8.97 -15.02
CA GLY A 106 -15.37 9.07 -16.20
C GLY A 106 -13.91 9.40 -15.89
N VAL A 107 -13.47 9.12 -14.65
CA VAL A 107 -12.08 9.32 -14.25
C VAL A 107 -11.24 8.18 -14.79
N ASP A 108 -10.12 8.51 -15.44
CA ASP A 108 -9.16 7.51 -15.89
C ASP A 108 -8.45 6.92 -14.65
N LEU A 109 -8.66 5.64 -14.39
CA LEU A 109 -8.21 4.98 -13.17
C LEU A 109 -7.08 4.00 -13.46
N ALA A 110 -5.96 4.15 -12.76
CA ALA A 110 -4.81 3.26 -12.83
C ALA A 110 -4.38 2.82 -11.42
N VAL A 111 -3.80 1.62 -11.34
CA VAL A 111 -3.18 1.09 -10.13
C VAL A 111 -1.66 1.11 -10.29
N MET A 112 -0.94 1.53 -9.24
CA MET A 112 0.51 1.53 -9.20
C MET A 112 1.03 0.95 -7.90
N THR A 113 1.62 -0.25 -7.97
CA THR A 113 1.98 -1.03 -6.79
C THR A 113 3.39 -1.61 -6.88
N MET A 114 4.00 -1.83 -5.73
CA MET A 114 5.27 -2.55 -5.59
C MET A 114 5.06 -4.08 -5.49
N ARG A 115 3.83 -4.56 -5.59
CA ARG A 115 3.56 -5.98 -5.85
C ARG A 115 4.12 -6.38 -7.20
N ARG A 116 4.47 -7.66 -7.32
CA ARG A 116 4.76 -8.28 -8.62
C ARG A 116 3.48 -8.61 -9.37
N VAL A 117 3.59 -8.80 -10.69
CA VAL A 117 2.47 -9.24 -11.55
C VAL A 117 1.70 -10.41 -10.93
N ARG A 118 2.38 -11.49 -10.54
CA ARG A 118 1.72 -12.68 -9.95
C ARG A 118 0.99 -12.40 -8.63
N GLU A 119 1.50 -11.46 -7.83
CA GLU A 119 0.95 -11.09 -6.52
C GLU A 119 -0.27 -10.17 -6.69
N LEU A 120 -0.29 -9.36 -7.75
CA LEU A 120 -1.43 -8.52 -8.12
C LEU A 120 -2.54 -9.37 -8.77
N ASP A 121 -2.18 -10.26 -9.69
CA ASP A 121 -3.12 -11.15 -10.38
C ASP A 121 -3.86 -12.08 -9.40
N GLU A 122 -3.17 -12.58 -8.37
CA GLU A 122 -3.80 -13.35 -7.29
C GLU A 122 -4.96 -12.56 -6.66
N ALA A 123 -4.69 -11.34 -6.22
CA ALA A 123 -5.68 -10.50 -5.56
C ALA A 123 -6.80 -10.09 -6.52
N PHE A 124 -6.46 -9.80 -7.79
CA PHE A 124 -7.43 -9.43 -8.82
C PHE A 124 -8.40 -10.56 -9.12
N ASN A 125 -7.92 -11.80 -9.23
CA ASN A 125 -8.75 -12.96 -9.49
C ASN A 125 -9.62 -13.31 -8.27
N ARG A 126 -9.03 -13.31 -7.07
CA ARG A 126 -9.75 -13.66 -5.84
C ARG A 126 -10.83 -12.64 -5.46
N CYS A 127 -10.57 -11.35 -5.71
CA CYS A 127 -11.47 -10.26 -5.32
C CYS A 127 -12.24 -9.65 -6.50
N ASN A 128 -12.13 -10.23 -7.70
CA ASN A 128 -12.75 -9.75 -8.93
C ASN A 128 -12.49 -8.25 -9.23
N LEU A 129 -11.24 -7.80 -9.11
CA LEU A 129 -10.86 -6.38 -9.28
C LEU A 129 -10.47 -6.01 -10.71
N GLY A 130 -10.30 -7.01 -11.59
CA GLY A 130 -9.77 -6.80 -12.94
C GLY A 130 -10.59 -5.87 -13.83
N HIS A 131 -11.90 -5.77 -13.59
CA HIS A 131 -12.80 -4.89 -14.35
C HIS A 131 -12.63 -3.39 -14.01
N PHE A 132 -12.05 -3.06 -12.85
CA PHE A 132 -11.71 -1.68 -12.50
C PHE A 132 -10.43 -1.19 -13.19
N PHE A 133 -9.49 -2.10 -13.42
CA PHE A 133 -8.15 -1.80 -13.91
C PHE A 133 -7.84 -2.64 -15.15
N PRO A 134 -8.06 -2.13 -16.38
CA PRO A 134 -7.63 -2.81 -17.60
C PRO A 134 -6.10 -2.98 -17.61
N GLU A 135 -5.58 -3.94 -18.39
CA GLU A 135 -4.15 -4.29 -18.38
C GLU A 135 -3.22 -3.09 -18.62
N ASN A 136 -3.60 -2.19 -19.53
CA ASN A 136 -2.88 -0.94 -19.82
C ASN A 136 -3.04 0.16 -18.73
N ARG A 137 -3.55 -0.20 -17.56
CA ARG A 137 -3.70 0.64 -16.36
C ARG A 137 -3.11 -0.01 -15.11
N ARG A 138 -2.37 -1.10 -15.27
CA ARG A 138 -1.70 -1.83 -14.19
C ARG A 138 -0.21 -1.59 -14.22
N TYR A 139 0.30 -0.83 -13.25
CA TYR A 139 1.73 -0.58 -13.07
C TYR A 139 2.22 -1.36 -11.85
N CYS A 140 2.91 -2.46 -12.09
CA CYS A 140 3.45 -3.34 -11.05
C CYS A 140 4.85 -3.84 -11.44
N LEU A 141 5.54 -4.49 -10.51
CA LEU A 141 6.88 -5.01 -10.77
C LEU A 141 6.83 -6.30 -11.62
N PRO A 142 7.73 -6.47 -12.60
CA PRO A 142 7.95 -7.77 -13.22
C PRO A 142 8.28 -8.86 -12.18
N ASN A 143 7.94 -10.11 -12.48
CA ASN A 143 8.12 -11.21 -11.52
C ASN A 143 9.60 -11.49 -11.18
N ASP A 144 10.50 -11.20 -12.11
CA ASP A 144 11.95 -11.35 -12.04
C ASP A 144 12.68 -10.05 -11.62
N TYR A 145 11.93 -8.97 -11.33
CA TYR A 145 12.52 -7.70 -10.94
C TYR A 145 13.30 -7.78 -9.62
N VAL A 146 14.54 -7.31 -9.66
CA VAL A 146 15.41 -7.19 -8.47
C VAL A 146 15.11 -5.85 -7.78
N LYS A 147 14.31 -5.93 -6.72
CA LYS A 147 13.86 -4.77 -5.94
C LYS A 147 15.04 -4.06 -5.27
N THR A 148 15.18 -2.76 -5.50
CA THR A 148 16.23 -1.91 -4.89
C THR A 148 15.70 -1.07 -3.72
N GLY A 149 14.38 -0.96 -3.61
CA GLY A 149 13.66 -0.34 -2.50
C GLY A 149 12.49 0.50 -3.01
N ASP A 150 11.37 0.50 -2.29
CA ASP A 150 10.11 1.09 -2.77
C ASP A 150 10.25 2.57 -3.17
N VAL A 151 10.99 3.36 -2.39
CA VAL A 151 11.22 4.80 -2.65
C VAL A 151 12.08 5.03 -3.91
N LYS A 152 12.86 4.04 -4.35
CA LYS A 152 13.66 4.10 -5.59
C LYS A 152 12.90 3.53 -6.78
N ASP A 153 12.19 2.43 -6.57
CA ASP A 153 11.55 1.66 -7.64
C ASP A 153 10.20 2.26 -8.06
N LYS A 154 9.41 2.82 -7.13
CA LYS A 154 8.08 3.41 -7.42
C LYS A 154 8.14 4.65 -8.32
N PRO A 155 9.12 5.57 -8.18
CA PRO A 155 9.34 6.63 -9.17
C PRO A 155 9.57 6.11 -10.59
N LEU A 156 10.23 4.95 -10.77
CA LEU A 156 10.44 4.37 -12.10
C LEU A 156 9.13 3.86 -12.72
N LEU A 157 8.23 3.28 -11.90
CA LEU A 157 6.88 2.94 -12.36
C LEU A 157 6.07 4.18 -12.73
N MET A 158 6.20 5.27 -11.97
CA MET A 158 5.56 6.56 -12.30
C MET A 158 6.07 7.11 -13.63
N ALA A 159 7.38 7.12 -13.86
CA ALA A 159 7.97 7.54 -15.13
C ALA A 159 7.42 6.70 -16.30
N LYS A 160 7.34 5.37 -16.13
CA LYS A 160 6.77 4.46 -17.12
C LYS A 160 5.29 4.78 -17.41
N ALA A 161 4.48 4.98 -16.37
CA ALA A 161 3.07 5.33 -16.53
C ALA A 161 2.86 6.65 -17.28
N LEU A 162 3.67 7.66 -16.97
CA LEU A 162 3.59 8.95 -17.65
C LEU A 162 4.03 8.89 -19.11
N ALA A 163 4.94 7.97 -19.47
CA ALA A 163 5.38 7.77 -20.84
C ALA A 163 4.35 6.98 -21.69
N GLU A 164 3.68 5.99 -21.10
CA GLU A 164 2.73 5.12 -21.80
C GLU A 164 1.31 5.69 -21.88
N LEU A 165 0.89 6.46 -20.88
CA LEU A 165 -0.46 6.98 -20.80
C LEU A 165 -0.59 8.34 -21.52
N PRO A 166 -1.74 8.61 -22.18
CA PRO A 166 -1.99 9.92 -22.75
C PRO A 166 -1.91 11.04 -21.69
N PRO A 167 -1.38 12.22 -22.04
CA PRO A 167 -1.31 13.33 -21.10
C PRO A 167 -2.71 13.76 -20.66
N VAL A 168 -2.81 14.20 -19.41
CA VAL A 168 -4.06 14.70 -18.81
C VAL A 168 -3.82 16.04 -18.13
N SER A 169 -4.87 16.84 -18.04
CA SER A 169 -4.83 18.18 -17.41
C SER A 169 -4.78 18.12 -15.87
N ASP A 170 -5.23 17.02 -15.29
CA ASP A 170 -5.35 16.86 -13.84
C ASP A 170 -5.01 15.40 -13.46
N LEU A 171 -3.87 15.20 -12.80
CA LEU A 171 -3.34 13.90 -12.39
C LEU A 171 -3.08 13.87 -10.90
N TRP A 172 -3.54 12.81 -10.24
CA TRP A 172 -3.33 12.56 -8.82
C TRP A 172 -2.74 11.17 -8.57
N MET A 173 -1.86 11.10 -7.56
CA MET A 173 -1.44 9.87 -6.90
C MET A 173 -2.14 9.78 -5.54
N VAL A 174 -2.68 8.61 -5.20
CA VAL A 174 -3.20 8.31 -3.86
C VAL A 174 -2.46 7.09 -3.32
N GLY A 175 -1.88 7.19 -2.12
CA GLY A 175 -1.14 6.09 -1.53
C GLY A 175 -0.93 6.24 -0.03
N ASP A 176 -0.45 5.19 0.61
CA ASP A 176 -0.31 5.09 2.06
C ASP A 176 1.15 5.03 2.52
N THR A 177 2.12 5.19 1.62
CA THR A 177 3.55 5.11 1.95
C THR A 177 4.36 6.32 1.49
N GLU A 178 5.58 6.41 2.00
CA GLU A 178 6.60 7.32 1.51
C GLU A 178 6.93 7.14 0.02
N ALA A 179 6.80 5.92 -0.51
CA ALA A 179 7.14 5.62 -1.89
C ALA A 179 6.14 6.27 -2.85
N ASP A 180 4.87 6.34 -2.48
CA ASP A 180 3.81 7.02 -3.24
C ASP A 180 4.08 8.51 -3.35
N ILE A 181 4.39 9.11 -2.20
CA ILE A 181 4.62 10.56 -2.07
C ILE A 181 5.87 10.95 -2.84
N VAL A 182 6.96 10.19 -2.70
CA VAL A 182 8.19 10.45 -3.45
C VAL A 182 7.98 10.25 -4.95
N ALA A 183 7.34 9.15 -5.38
CA ALA A 183 7.09 8.88 -6.80
C ALA A 183 6.29 10.02 -7.47
N ALA A 184 5.25 10.50 -6.81
CA ALA A 184 4.44 11.60 -7.31
C ALA A 184 5.23 12.92 -7.37
N LYS A 185 5.90 13.30 -6.28
CA LYS A 185 6.67 14.54 -6.19
C LYS A 185 7.82 14.62 -7.19
N THR A 186 8.55 13.51 -7.39
CA THR A 186 9.63 13.43 -8.38
C THR A 186 9.15 13.80 -9.78
N HIS A 187 7.86 13.58 -10.09
CA HIS A 187 7.28 13.83 -11.41
C HIS A 187 6.30 15.00 -11.44
N GLY A 188 6.25 15.84 -10.39
CA GLY A 188 5.32 16.97 -10.32
C GLY A 188 3.84 16.56 -10.30
N VAL A 189 3.54 15.34 -9.87
CA VAL A 189 2.18 14.82 -9.72
C VAL A 189 1.67 15.17 -8.32
N LYS A 190 0.42 15.63 -8.24
CA LYS A 190 -0.24 15.92 -6.96
C LYS A 190 -0.49 14.63 -6.20
N VAL A 191 -0.33 14.65 -4.89
CA VAL A 191 -0.40 13.45 -4.06
C VAL A 191 -1.22 13.62 -2.80
N ILE A 192 -2.07 12.63 -2.55
CA ILE A 192 -2.84 12.49 -1.32
C ILE A 192 -2.36 11.26 -0.57
N GLY A 193 -1.90 11.46 0.67
CA GLY A 193 -1.63 10.38 1.61
C GLY A 193 -2.92 9.87 2.25
N VAL A 194 -3.10 8.55 2.38
CA VAL A 194 -4.25 7.96 3.09
C VAL A 194 -3.84 7.26 4.38
N LEU A 195 -4.68 7.37 5.41
CA LEU A 195 -4.40 6.83 6.75
C LEU A 195 -4.89 5.39 6.97
N CYS A 196 -5.56 4.79 5.99
CA CYS A 196 -6.10 3.43 6.06
C CYS A 196 -5.05 2.32 5.79
N GLY A 197 -3.79 2.69 5.53
CA GLY A 197 -2.72 1.75 5.21
C GLY A 197 -1.61 1.61 6.25
N ILE A 198 -0.39 1.26 5.80
CA ILE A 198 0.77 0.85 6.60
C ILE A 198 1.57 2.02 7.22
N ARG A 199 1.08 3.25 7.11
CA ARG A 199 1.67 4.43 7.76
C ARG A 199 0.65 5.19 8.58
N ASP A 200 1.13 5.76 9.67
CA ASP A 200 0.40 6.77 10.41
C ASP A 200 0.63 8.18 9.82
N ARG A 201 -0.12 9.15 10.35
CA ARG A 201 -0.03 10.55 9.96
C ARG A 201 1.38 11.11 10.12
N THR A 202 2.03 10.85 11.26
CA THR A 202 3.36 11.36 11.59
C THR A 202 4.41 10.86 10.59
N GLN A 203 4.28 9.63 10.08
CA GLN A 203 5.19 9.12 9.04
C GLN A 203 4.92 9.78 7.68
N LEU A 204 3.66 9.96 7.29
CA LEU A 204 3.32 10.58 5.99
C LEU A 204 3.73 12.05 5.93
N GLU A 205 3.53 12.80 7.02
CA GLU A 205 3.83 14.24 7.08
C GLU A 205 5.32 14.55 6.84
N LYS A 206 6.23 13.63 7.17
CA LYS A 206 7.68 13.76 6.87
C LYS A 206 7.97 13.93 5.38
N TYR A 207 7.11 13.40 4.52
CA TYR A 207 7.25 13.47 3.07
C TYR A 207 6.39 14.59 2.45
N GLN A 208 5.62 15.32 3.27
CA GLN A 208 4.84 16.50 2.91
C GLN A 208 3.90 16.29 1.70
N PRO A 209 2.97 15.31 1.72
CA PRO A 209 1.99 15.18 0.63
C PRO A 209 1.12 16.45 0.53
N ASP A 210 0.48 16.68 -0.62
CA ASP A 210 -0.38 17.86 -0.79
C ASP A 210 -1.57 17.83 0.19
N PHE A 211 -2.12 16.63 0.43
CA PHE A 211 -3.19 16.40 1.39
C PHE A 211 -3.02 15.06 2.11
N ILE A 212 -3.61 14.94 3.31
CA ILE A 212 -3.74 13.67 4.03
C ILE A 212 -5.19 13.48 4.44
N VAL A 213 -5.78 12.38 4.00
CA VAL A 213 -7.19 12.01 4.27
C VAL A 213 -7.28 10.61 4.89
N ARG A 214 -8.47 10.20 5.34
CA ARG A 214 -8.63 8.93 6.05
C ARG A 214 -8.47 7.72 5.13
N ASN A 215 -9.02 7.76 3.92
CA ASN A 215 -9.10 6.63 3.01
C ASN A 215 -9.29 7.06 1.54
N LEU A 216 -9.41 6.08 0.64
CA LEU A 216 -9.60 6.33 -0.80
C LEU A 216 -10.92 7.05 -1.11
N ASP A 217 -12.01 6.80 -0.38
CA ASP A 217 -13.30 7.48 -0.61
C ASP A 217 -13.17 8.99 -0.42
N GLU A 218 -12.56 9.41 0.69
CA GLU A 218 -12.31 10.83 0.96
C GLU A 218 -11.38 11.47 -0.08
N ALA A 219 -10.35 10.73 -0.52
CA ALA A 219 -9.46 11.21 -1.56
C ALA A 219 -10.23 11.43 -2.88
N VAL A 220 -11.06 10.47 -3.28
CA VAL A 220 -11.89 10.55 -4.49
C VAL A 220 -12.90 11.69 -4.38
N ALA A 221 -13.60 11.83 -3.25
CA ALA A 221 -14.54 12.92 -3.03
C ALA A 221 -13.86 14.29 -3.17
N PHE A 222 -12.71 14.47 -2.51
CA PHE A 222 -11.90 15.68 -2.57
C PHE A 222 -11.45 16.01 -4.00
N ILE A 223 -10.98 15.01 -4.75
CA ILE A 223 -10.50 15.19 -6.13
C ILE A 223 -11.66 15.61 -7.05
N LEU A 224 -12.82 14.95 -6.95
CA LEU A 224 -13.98 15.24 -7.78
C LEU A 224 -14.55 16.64 -7.50
N GLU A 225 -14.66 17.04 -6.23
CA GLU A 225 -15.12 18.38 -5.85
C GLU A 225 -14.22 19.48 -6.42
N ARG A 226 -12.89 19.33 -6.32
CA ARG A 226 -11.94 20.28 -6.89
C ARG A 226 -11.99 20.32 -8.42
N SER A 227 -12.22 19.19 -9.06
CA SER A 227 -12.34 19.14 -10.52
C SER A 227 -13.57 19.91 -10.99
N LEU A 228 -14.71 19.79 -10.29
CA LEU A 228 -15.93 20.56 -10.58
C LEU A 228 -15.72 22.08 -10.40
N GLN A 229 -15.05 22.50 -9.33
CA GLN A 229 -14.76 23.93 -9.09
C GLN A 229 -13.91 24.56 -10.20
N LYS A 230 -12.96 23.82 -10.79
CA LYS A 230 -12.14 24.30 -11.90
C LYS A 230 -12.90 24.42 -13.23
N MET A 231 -13.97 23.66 -13.42
CA MET A 231 -14.80 23.73 -14.64
C MET A 231 -15.83 24.86 -14.59
N GLY A 232 -16.13 25.37 -13.40
CA GLY A 232 -17.04 26.50 -13.19
C GLY A 232 -16.37 27.88 -13.15
N GLN A 233 -15.04 27.94 -13.29
CA GLN A 233 -14.25 29.17 -13.45
C GLN A 233 -13.77 29.31 -14.89
#